data_AF-A0A846NC70-F1
#
_entry.id   AF-A0A846NC70-F1
#
_cell.length_a   1.000
_cell.length_b   1.000
_cell.length_c   1.000
_cell.angle_alpha   90.00
_cell.angle_beta   90.00
_cell.angle_gamma   90.00
#
_symmetry.space_group_name_H-M   'P 1'
#
loop_
_entity.id
_entity.type
_entity.pdbx_description
1 polymer ?
#
loop_
_entity_poly.entity_id
_entity_poly.type
_entity_poly.pdbx_seq_one_letter_code
_entity_poly.pdbx_strand_id
1 'polypeptide(L)'
;GKHLVTIGLFSPDHISKVEPFVDFISFHHYEDPQQLERTISDIQELTGKPIVLEEIGLHTWINRPGDPHNEYDQRRYLEESLKIIKRRDIAGLLFWTLIDYPVGVTFEEVETHNNHMGVFRTDYTWKPSASIIRTFSFQ
;
A
#
# COMPACT_ATOMS: atom_id res chain seq x y z
N GLY A 1 -9.93 -14.45 23.09
CA GLY A 1 -10.00 -15.23 21.84
C GLY A 1 -8.60 -15.37 21.27
N LYS A 2 -8.40 -16.21 20.25
CA LYS A 2 -7.13 -16.23 19.52
C LYS A 2 -7.13 -15.06 18.52
N HIS A 3 -6.28 -14.07 18.75
CA HIS A 3 -6.07 -12.96 17.82
C HIS A 3 -4.91 -13.33 16.90
N LEU A 4 -5.04 -13.05 15.60
CA LEU A 4 -3.92 -13.18 14.66
C LEU A 4 -2.99 -11.98 14.81
N VAL A 5 -1.68 -12.21 14.77
CA VAL A 5 -0.66 -11.18 14.97
C VAL A 5 0.29 -11.12 13.76
N THR A 6 0.68 -9.90 13.39
CA THR A 6 1.71 -9.62 12.38
C THR A 6 2.55 -8.39 12.76
N ILE A 7 3.53 -8.06 11.92
CA ILE A 7 4.36 -6.86 11.99
C ILE A 7 4.57 -6.35 10.56
N GLY A 8 4.22 -5.10 10.29
CA GLY A 8 4.41 -4.47 8.98
C GLY A 8 5.86 -4.38 8.55
N LEU A 9 6.19 -5.04 7.44
CA LEU A 9 7.53 -5.06 6.88
C LEU A 9 7.67 -4.04 5.74
N PHE A 10 8.64 -3.14 5.89
CA PHE A 10 9.01 -2.25 4.79
C PHE A 10 9.77 -2.98 3.65
N SER A 11 10.50 -4.06 3.97
CA SER A 11 11.26 -4.85 3.01
C SER A 11 11.10 -6.36 3.26
N PRO A 12 11.00 -7.19 2.20
CA PRO A 12 10.93 -8.64 2.31
C PRO A 12 12.22 -9.27 2.90
N ASP A 13 13.34 -8.57 2.92
CA ASP A 13 14.63 -9.07 3.44
C ASP A 13 14.59 -9.47 4.93
N HIS A 14 13.55 -9.05 5.65
CA HIS A 14 13.37 -9.33 7.07
C HIS A 14 12.39 -10.46 7.37
N ILE A 15 11.75 -11.04 6.35
CA ILE A 15 10.72 -12.08 6.52
C ILE A 15 11.25 -13.26 7.33
N SER A 16 12.42 -13.80 6.98
CA SER A 16 12.99 -14.95 7.69
C SER A 16 13.23 -14.71 9.18
N LYS A 17 13.38 -13.44 9.61
CA LYS A 17 13.56 -13.06 11.01
C LYS A 17 12.24 -12.92 11.76
N VAL A 18 11.17 -12.50 11.09
CA VAL A 18 9.88 -12.23 11.74
C VAL A 18 8.91 -13.39 11.60
N GLU A 19 9.04 -14.21 10.55
CA GLU A 19 8.13 -15.31 10.22
C GLU A 19 7.81 -16.14 11.46
N PRO A 20 8.78 -16.62 12.28
CA PRO A 20 8.48 -17.51 13.40
C PRO A 20 7.59 -16.89 14.50
N PHE A 21 7.42 -15.57 14.51
CA PHE A 21 6.71 -14.83 15.56
C PHE A 21 5.31 -14.36 15.15
N VAL A 22 4.93 -14.51 13.88
CA VAL A 22 3.69 -13.96 13.32
C VAL A 22 2.81 -15.07 12.73
N ASP A 23 1.48 -14.85 12.75
CA ASP A 23 0.50 -15.76 12.16
C ASP A 23 0.37 -15.56 10.63
N PHE A 24 0.70 -14.38 10.14
CA PHE A 24 0.69 -14.01 8.72
C PHE A 24 1.76 -12.95 8.44
N ILE A 25 2.20 -12.84 7.18
CA ILE A 25 3.17 -11.81 6.74
C ILE A 25 2.40 -10.58 6.28
N SER A 26 2.81 -9.41 6.76
CA SER A 26 2.35 -8.13 6.22
C SER A 26 3.53 -7.30 5.71
N PHE A 27 3.35 -6.62 4.57
CA PHE A 27 4.42 -5.84 3.95
C PHE A 27 3.91 -4.59 3.24
N HIS A 28 4.81 -3.65 2.99
CA HIS A 28 4.54 -2.37 2.36
C HIS A 28 5.09 -2.39 0.93
N HIS A 29 4.40 -1.73 -0.01
CA HIS A 29 4.87 -1.58 -1.39
C HIS A 29 4.57 -0.17 -1.91
N TYR A 30 5.64 0.58 -2.19
CA TYR A 30 5.57 1.94 -2.76
C TYR A 30 6.37 2.08 -4.05
N GLU A 31 7.02 1.01 -4.49
CA GLU A 31 7.82 0.99 -5.71
C GLU A 31 6.94 0.78 -6.95
N ASP A 32 7.58 0.73 -8.11
CA ASP A 32 6.95 0.41 -9.39
C ASP A 32 6.00 -0.81 -9.28
N PRO A 33 4.76 -0.74 -9.82
CA PRO A 33 3.82 -1.85 -9.79
C PRO A 33 4.41 -3.17 -10.28
N GLN A 34 5.27 -3.17 -11.30
CA GLN A 34 5.85 -4.38 -11.86
C GLN A 34 6.78 -5.11 -10.88
N GLN A 35 7.36 -4.40 -9.90
CA GLN A 35 8.16 -5.03 -8.85
C GLN A 35 7.30 -5.77 -7.82
N LEU A 36 6.03 -5.40 -7.67
CA LEU A 36 5.11 -6.05 -6.72
C LEU A 36 4.96 -7.54 -7.00
N GLU A 37 4.93 -7.91 -8.29
CA GLU A 37 4.79 -9.31 -8.69
C GLU A 37 5.99 -10.15 -8.23
N ARG A 38 7.20 -9.58 -8.36
CA ARG A 38 8.44 -10.20 -7.88
C ARG A 38 8.45 -10.29 -6.36
N THR A 39 8.13 -9.19 -5.67
CA THR A 39 8.05 -9.14 -4.21
C THR A 39 7.14 -10.24 -3.70
N ILE A 40 5.90 -10.33 -4.18
CA ILE A 40 4.96 -11.37 -3.71
C ILE A 40 5.53 -12.79 -3.95
N SER A 41 6.15 -13.04 -5.11
CA SER A 41 6.78 -14.33 -5.41
C SER A 41 7.89 -14.66 -4.41
N ASP A 42 8.78 -13.71 -4.14
CA ASP A 42 9.90 -13.88 -3.21
C ASP A 42 9.37 -14.19 -1.79
N ILE A 43 8.28 -13.55 -1.35
CA ILE A 43 7.62 -13.85 -0.05
C ILE A 43 7.05 -15.27 -0.03
N GLN A 44 6.35 -15.68 -1.09
CA GLN A 44 5.73 -17.01 -1.20
C GLN A 44 6.77 -18.15 -1.23
N GLU A 45 7.98 -17.89 -1.70
CA GLU A 45 9.08 -18.85 -1.65
C GLU A 45 9.67 -19.00 -0.24
N LEU A 46 9.57 -17.97 0.59
CA LEU A 46 10.12 -17.93 1.95
C LEU A 46 9.16 -18.47 3.02
N THR A 47 7.85 -18.46 2.79
CA THR A 47 6.86 -18.92 3.77
C THR A 47 5.57 -19.44 3.13
N GLY A 48 4.90 -20.37 3.82
CA GLY A 48 3.54 -20.81 3.49
C GLY A 48 2.44 -20.05 4.25
N LYS A 49 2.78 -19.01 5.01
CA LYS A 49 1.81 -18.21 5.79
C LYS A 49 1.00 -17.29 4.88
N PRO A 50 -0.23 -16.91 5.28
CA PRO A 50 -1.01 -15.91 4.56
C PRO A 50 -0.22 -14.60 4.40
N ILE A 51 -0.41 -13.94 3.27
CA ILE A 51 0.28 -12.68 2.93
C ILE A 51 -0.75 -11.56 2.84
N VAL A 52 -0.49 -10.43 3.48
CA VAL A 52 -1.30 -9.21 3.40
C VAL A 52 -0.41 -8.06 2.91
N LEU A 53 -0.87 -7.35 1.88
CA LEU A 53 -0.23 -6.09 1.48
C LEU A 53 -0.79 -4.97 2.36
N GLU A 54 -0.06 -4.61 3.42
CA GLU A 54 -0.54 -3.69 4.46
C GLU A 54 -0.49 -2.22 4.04
N GLU A 55 0.46 -1.85 3.20
CA GLU A 55 0.52 -0.50 2.66
C GLU A 55 0.79 -0.52 1.16
N ILE A 56 -0.05 0.19 0.42
CA ILE A 56 0.18 0.52 -0.98
C ILE A 56 -0.43 1.87 -1.30
N GLY A 57 0.31 2.68 -2.05
CA GLY A 57 -0.16 3.99 -2.50
C GLY A 57 0.85 4.74 -3.35
N LEU A 58 0.40 5.86 -3.90
CA LEU A 58 1.24 6.84 -4.58
C LEU A 58 0.72 8.22 -4.20
N HIS A 59 1.62 9.15 -3.87
CA HIS A 59 1.20 10.49 -3.47
C HIS A 59 0.65 11.28 -4.68
N THR A 60 -0.16 12.31 -4.43
CA THR A 60 -0.69 13.22 -5.47
C THR A 60 -0.12 14.62 -5.39
N TRP A 61 1.05 14.78 -4.76
CA TRP A 61 1.76 16.05 -4.65
C TRP A 61 2.41 16.47 -5.99
N ILE A 62 1.67 17.24 -6.79
CA ILE A 62 2.11 17.68 -8.13
C ILE A 62 3.33 18.62 -8.10
N ASN A 63 3.56 19.29 -6.97
CA ASN A 63 4.65 20.24 -6.79
C ASN A 63 5.90 19.62 -6.15
N ARG A 64 5.92 18.29 -5.95
CA ARG A 64 7.08 17.61 -5.36
C ARG A 64 8.29 17.73 -6.29
N PRO A 65 9.43 18.30 -5.84
CA PRO A 65 10.61 18.43 -6.68
C PRO A 65 11.17 17.07 -7.11
N GLY A 66 11.36 16.88 -8.41
CA GLY A 66 11.96 15.67 -9.00
C GLY A 66 11.06 14.44 -9.07
N ASP A 67 9.87 14.48 -8.46
CA ASP A 67 8.93 13.35 -8.44
C ASP A 67 7.46 13.80 -8.40
N PRO A 68 6.99 14.58 -9.40
CA PRO A 68 5.65 15.14 -9.39
C PRO A 68 4.61 14.11 -9.81
N HIS A 69 3.53 14.00 -9.02
CA HIS A 69 2.42 13.09 -9.30
C HIS A 69 1.07 13.79 -9.16
N ASN A 70 0.14 13.52 -10.07
CA ASN A 70 -1.25 13.95 -9.95
C ASN A 70 -2.18 12.79 -9.54
N GLU A 71 -3.47 13.07 -9.34
CA GLU A 71 -4.43 12.06 -8.91
C GLU A 71 -4.73 10.96 -9.96
N TYR A 72 -4.51 11.24 -11.26
CA TYR A 72 -4.61 10.22 -12.30
C TYR A 72 -3.41 9.27 -12.30
N ASP A 73 -2.23 9.75 -11.89
CA ASP A 73 -1.06 8.90 -11.68
C ASP A 73 -1.31 7.92 -10.53
N GLN A 74 -1.83 8.40 -9.40
CA GLN A 74 -2.24 7.54 -8.28
C GLN A 74 -3.29 6.50 -8.72
N ARG A 75 -4.30 6.92 -9.50
CA ARG A 75 -5.30 5.98 -10.05
C ARG A 75 -4.66 4.89 -10.91
N ARG A 76 -3.78 5.26 -11.83
CA ARG A 76 -3.10 4.33 -12.75
C ARG A 76 -2.20 3.36 -12.00
N TYR A 77 -1.40 3.86 -11.06
CA TYR A 77 -0.56 3.05 -10.19
C TYR A 77 -1.37 1.97 -9.46
N LEU A 78 -2.44 2.36 -8.78
CA LEU A 78 -3.30 1.41 -8.07
C LEU A 78 -3.99 0.43 -9.02
N GLU A 79 -4.43 0.88 -10.20
CA GLU A 79 -5.04 0.00 -11.20
C GLU A 79 -4.07 -1.09 -11.68
N GLU A 80 -2.81 -0.76 -11.92
CA GLU A 80 -1.76 -1.69 -12.33
C GLU A 80 -1.40 -2.67 -11.22
N SER A 81 -1.17 -2.17 -10.00
CA SER A 81 -0.86 -2.99 -8.84
C SER A 81 -1.99 -3.96 -8.50
N LEU A 82 -3.24 -3.51 -8.55
CA LEU A 82 -4.39 -4.38 -8.30
C LEU A 82 -4.56 -5.45 -9.38
N LYS A 83 -4.21 -5.19 -10.64
CA LYS A 83 -4.19 -6.24 -11.69
C LYS A 83 -3.19 -7.34 -11.33
N ILE A 84 -2.05 -6.99 -10.74
CA ILE A 84 -1.03 -7.96 -10.28
C ILE A 84 -1.57 -8.73 -9.08
N ILE A 85 -2.08 -8.02 -8.07
CA ILE A 85 -2.64 -8.63 -6.86
C ILE A 85 -3.75 -9.63 -7.19
N LYS A 86 -4.66 -9.33 -8.13
CA LYS A 86 -5.72 -10.29 -8.54
C LYS A 86 -5.19 -11.61 -9.09
N ARG A 87 -3.99 -11.61 -9.67
CA ARG A 87 -3.36 -12.82 -10.22
C ARG A 87 -2.58 -13.61 -9.17
N ARG A 88 -2.38 -13.03 -7.99
CA ARG A 88 -1.58 -13.59 -6.91
C ARG A 88 -2.49 -13.96 -5.75
N ASP A 89 -2.31 -15.15 -5.21
CA ASP A 89 -3.11 -15.66 -4.09
C ASP A 89 -2.61 -15.08 -2.75
N ILE A 90 -2.89 -13.79 -2.52
CA ILE A 90 -2.64 -13.11 -1.23
C ILE A 90 -3.96 -12.94 -0.46
N ALA A 91 -3.87 -12.95 0.86
CA ALA A 91 -5.02 -13.01 1.76
C ALA A 91 -5.74 -11.67 1.94
N GLY A 92 -5.08 -10.55 1.65
CA GLY A 92 -5.69 -9.24 1.79
C GLY A 92 -4.78 -8.09 1.38
N LEU A 93 -5.37 -6.90 1.34
CA LEU A 93 -4.66 -5.65 1.10
C LEU A 93 -5.31 -4.50 1.85
N LEU A 94 -4.51 -3.50 2.20
CA LEU A 94 -4.93 -2.24 2.80
C LEU A 94 -4.33 -1.10 1.97
N PHE A 95 -5.14 -0.08 1.67
CA PHE A 95 -4.68 1.09 0.94
C PHE A 95 -4.09 2.11 1.91
N TRP A 96 -2.88 2.58 1.62
CA TRP A 96 -2.27 3.69 2.33
C TRP A 96 -2.47 4.99 1.53
N THR A 97 -3.26 5.95 2.00
CA THR A 97 -4.09 5.92 3.21
C THR A 97 -5.50 6.36 2.90
N LEU A 98 -6.38 6.36 3.90
CA LEU A 98 -7.76 6.75 3.69
C LEU A 98 -7.86 8.21 3.21
N ILE A 99 -7.29 9.14 3.96
CA ILE A 99 -7.47 10.59 3.74
C ILE A 99 -6.11 11.29 3.76
N ASP A 100 -5.93 12.24 2.84
CA ASP A 100 -4.85 13.23 2.93
C ASP A 100 -4.92 13.95 4.27
N TYR A 101 -3.79 14.31 4.85
CA TYR A 101 -3.77 14.97 6.15
C TYR A 101 -2.84 16.17 6.16
N PRO A 102 -3.19 17.26 6.87
CA PRO A 102 -2.35 18.45 6.95
C PRO A 102 -1.07 18.20 7.74
N VAL A 103 -0.10 19.11 7.57
CA VAL A 103 1.14 19.16 8.35
C VAL A 103 0.83 19.22 9.85
N GLY A 104 1.63 18.53 10.66
CA GLY A 104 1.46 18.49 12.11
C GLY A 104 0.42 17.49 12.65
N VAL A 105 -0.24 16.73 11.78
CA VAL A 105 -1.05 15.56 12.20
C VAL A 105 -0.17 14.36 12.54
N THR A 106 0.93 14.20 11.79
CA THR A 106 2.00 13.23 12.07
C THR A 106 3.18 13.95 12.71
N PHE A 107 4.29 13.22 12.93
CA PHE A 107 5.54 13.79 13.42
C PHE A 107 6.25 14.71 12.39
N GLU A 108 5.65 14.93 11.20
CA GLU A 108 6.22 15.78 10.15
C GLU A 108 5.88 17.26 10.40
N GLU A 109 6.92 18.07 10.54
CA GLU A 109 6.81 19.52 10.79
C GLU A 109 6.72 20.35 9.49
N VAL A 110 6.93 19.72 8.34
CA VAL A 110 6.85 20.32 7.00
C VAL A 110 6.02 19.44 6.08
N GLU A 111 5.51 20.01 4.99
CA GLU A 111 4.77 19.24 3.98
C GLU A 111 5.70 18.22 3.31
N THR A 112 5.25 16.97 3.27
CA THR A 112 5.92 15.86 2.59
C THR A 112 4.94 15.15 1.65
N HIS A 113 5.44 14.17 0.90
CA HIS A 113 4.59 13.32 0.06
C HIS A 113 3.53 12.56 0.88
N ASN A 114 3.79 12.29 2.16
CA ASN A 114 2.90 11.53 3.03
C ASN A 114 1.56 12.24 3.27
N ASN A 115 1.56 13.58 3.26
CA ASN A 115 0.35 14.39 3.37
C ASN A 115 -0.64 14.18 2.20
N HIS A 116 -0.16 13.62 1.07
CA HIS A 116 -0.90 13.52 -0.20
C HIS A 116 -1.17 12.07 -0.64
N MET A 117 -1.07 11.11 0.28
CA MET A 117 -1.24 9.67 0.00
C MET A 117 -2.70 9.21 0.02
N GLY A 118 -3.62 10.04 0.49
CA GLY A 118 -5.03 9.70 0.64
C GLY A 118 -5.68 9.31 -0.68
N VAL A 119 -6.64 8.38 -0.61
CA VAL A 119 -7.60 8.14 -1.70
C VAL A 119 -8.82 9.07 -1.61
N PHE A 120 -8.98 9.72 -0.46
CA PHE A 120 -9.83 10.89 -0.23
C PHE A 120 -8.96 12.11 0.11
N ARG A 121 -9.45 13.31 -0.24
CA ARG A 121 -8.87 14.58 0.20
C ARG A 121 -9.23 14.85 1.66
N THR A 122 -8.64 15.90 2.25
CA THR A 122 -8.88 16.32 3.64
C THR A 122 -10.35 16.66 3.94
N ASP A 123 -11.15 17.00 2.92
CA ASP A 123 -12.59 17.29 3.01
C ASP A 123 -13.48 16.07 2.72
N TYR A 124 -12.90 14.87 2.68
CA TYR A 124 -13.55 13.60 2.34
C TYR A 124 -14.09 13.53 0.89
N THR A 125 -13.78 14.49 0.02
CA THR A 125 -14.06 14.33 -1.40
C THR A 125 -13.14 13.26 -1.97
N TRP A 126 -13.73 12.35 -2.75
CA TRP A 126 -13.01 11.26 -3.39
C TRP A 126 -12.03 11.75 -4.47
N LYS A 127 -10.85 11.12 -4.52
CA LYS A 127 -9.96 11.17 -5.68
C LYS A 127 -10.37 10.10 -6.70
N PRO A 128 -9.96 10.19 -7.97
CA PRO A 128 -10.22 9.17 -8.98
C PRO A 128 -9.82 7.75 -8.57
N SER A 129 -8.79 7.59 -7.73
CA SER A 129 -8.35 6.30 -7.16
C SER A 129 -9.40 5.59 -6.30
N ALA A 130 -10.30 6.31 -5.63
CA ALA A 130 -11.35 5.68 -4.82
C ALA A 130 -12.30 4.79 -5.64
N SER A 131 -12.48 5.09 -6.94
CA SER A 131 -13.27 4.24 -7.86
C SER A 131 -12.64 2.86 -8.08
N ILE A 132 -11.31 2.79 -8.02
CA ILE A 132 -10.53 1.56 -8.22
C ILE A 132 -10.76 0.60 -7.06
N ILE A 133 -10.75 1.12 -5.82
CA ILE A 133 -11.05 0.35 -4.60
C ILE A 133 -12.41 -0.32 -4.70
N ARG A 134 -13.45 0.45 -5.05
CA ARG A 134 -14.81 -0.09 -5.20
C ARG A 134 -14.88 -1.20 -6.25
N THR A 135 -14.15 -1.07 -7.36
CA THR A 135 -14.15 -2.10 -8.41
C THR A 135 -13.42 -3.37 -7.97
N PHE A 136 -12.46 -3.26 -7.06
CA PHE A 136 -11.71 -4.40 -6.54
C PHE A 136 -12.45 -5.16 -5.45
N SER A 137 -13.08 -4.46 -4.50
CA SER A 137 -13.67 -5.08 -3.31
C SER A 137 -15.01 -5.80 -3.53
N PHE A 138 -15.66 -5.63 -4.69
CA PHE A 138 -17.02 -6.13 -4.97
C PHE A 138 -17.09 -7.05 -6.21
N GLN A 139 -15.99 -7.73 -6.54
CA GLN A 139 -15.96 -8.84 -7.50
C GLN A 139 -15.86 -10.17 -6.76
#